data_AF-A0ABD2MZB4-F1
#
_entry.id   AF-A0ABD2MZB4-F1
#
_cell.length_a   1.000
_cell.length_b   1.000
_cell.length_c   1.000
_cell.angle_alpha   90.00
_cell.angle_beta   90.00
_cell.angle_gamma   90.00
#
_symmetry.space_group_name_H-M   'P 1'
#
loop_
_entity.id
_entity.type
_entity.pdbx_description
1 polymer ?
#
loop_
_entity_poly.entity_id
_entity_poly.type
_entity_poly.pdbx_seq_one_letter_code
_entity_poly.pdbx_strand_id
1 'polypeptide(L)'
;MLMEQPREVIKKPIYIRKFNIIYLSTESTRQLYELRLSSKLNNICISDEVEEGWQQIKTCITEAAAKSVGDRTININTNKNIKSWNCKEVVELADMKRKSYLLYLSSSIETNRTRYVENRNKANAAIRAIERNTGDS
;
A
#
# COMPACT_ATOMS: atom_id res chain seq x y z
N MET A 1 -22.17 34.93 31.23
CA MET A 1 -22.10 35.06 29.76
C MET A 1 -21.30 33.87 29.26
N LEU A 2 -21.95 32.79 28.83
CA LEU A 2 -21.29 31.58 28.35
C LEU A 2 -20.85 31.85 26.91
N MET A 3 -19.54 31.92 26.68
CA MET A 3 -18.95 32.00 25.34
C MET A 3 -19.25 30.67 24.64
N GLU A 4 -20.13 30.67 23.64
CA GLU A 4 -20.31 29.51 22.77
C GLU A 4 -18.98 29.23 22.07
N GLN A 5 -18.43 28.04 22.28
CA GLN A 5 -17.24 27.63 21.54
C GLN A 5 -17.60 27.44 20.06
N PRO A 6 -16.74 27.87 19.13
CA PRO A 6 -17.00 27.71 17.71
C PRO A 6 -17.16 26.22 17.39
N ARG A 7 -18.31 25.85 16.82
CA ARG A 7 -18.54 24.48 16.33
C ARG A 7 -17.52 24.20 15.23
N GLU A 8 -16.68 23.19 15.43
CA GLU A 8 -15.73 22.75 14.41
C GLU A 8 -16.50 22.38 13.14
N VAL A 9 -16.20 23.06 12.04
CA VAL A 9 -16.77 22.74 10.73
C VAL A 9 -16.11 21.45 10.25
N ILE A 10 -16.77 20.32 10.47
CA ILE A 10 -16.33 19.03 9.96
C ILE A 10 -16.38 19.08 8.43
N LYS A 11 -15.20 19.14 7.81
CA LYS A 11 -15.08 19.09 6.35
C LYS A 11 -15.60 17.74 5.85
N LYS A 12 -16.47 17.76 4.84
CA LYS A 12 -16.96 16.53 4.21
C LYS A 12 -15.76 15.67 3.74
N PRO A 13 -15.80 14.35 3.94
CA PRO A 13 -14.72 13.47 3.49
C PRO A 13 -14.61 13.52 1.96
N ILE A 14 -13.39 13.68 1.45
CA ILE A 14 -13.11 13.66 0.01
C ILE A 14 -12.42 12.34 -0.30
N TYR A 15 -13.03 11.52 -1.15
CA TYR A 15 -12.50 10.22 -1.52
C TYR A 15 -11.80 10.28 -2.88
N ILE A 16 -10.59 9.73 -2.97
CA ILE A 16 -9.88 9.54 -4.25
C ILE A 16 -9.49 8.08 -4.41
N ARG A 17 -9.43 7.62 -5.67
CA ARG A 17 -8.86 6.32 -6.01
C ARG A 17 -7.35 6.40 -6.10
N LYS A 18 -6.66 5.41 -5.53
CA LYS A 18 -5.20 5.28 -5.59
C LYS A 18 -4.80 3.84 -5.91
N PHE A 19 -3.93 3.65 -6.89
CA PHE A 19 -3.37 2.34 -7.22
C PHE A 19 -2.31 1.89 -6.20
N ASN A 20 -2.24 0.58 -5.94
CA ASN A 20 -1.28 -0.01 -5.00
C ASN A 20 0.10 -0.25 -5.64
N ILE A 21 0.72 0.80 -6.18
CA ILE A 21 1.97 0.75 -6.97
C ILE A 21 3.12 -0.07 -6.37
N ILE A 22 3.12 -0.29 -5.04
CA ILE A 22 4.09 -1.13 -4.35
C ILE A 22 4.11 -2.54 -4.95
N TYR A 23 2.98 -3.11 -5.36
CA TYR A 23 2.97 -4.46 -5.91
C TYR A 23 3.72 -4.58 -7.24
N LEU A 24 4.01 -3.48 -7.95
CA LEU A 24 4.87 -3.51 -9.14
C LEU A 24 6.34 -3.81 -8.83
N SER A 25 6.76 -3.79 -7.55
CA SER A 25 8.09 -4.30 -7.17
C SER A 25 8.18 -5.82 -7.29
N THR A 26 7.04 -6.51 -7.27
CA THR A 26 6.98 -7.97 -7.44
C THR A 26 7.01 -8.31 -8.93
N GLU A 27 7.96 -9.15 -9.33
CA GLU A 27 8.16 -9.55 -10.73
C GLU A 27 6.89 -10.08 -11.40
N SER A 28 6.16 -10.99 -10.74
CA SER A 28 4.95 -11.59 -11.31
C SER A 28 3.84 -10.56 -11.53
N THR A 29 3.66 -9.61 -10.62
CA THR A 29 2.68 -8.54 -10.77
C THR A 29 3.07 -7.57 -11.88
N ARG A 30 4.37 -7.27 -12.02
CA ARG A 30 4.90 -6.45 -13.10
C ARG A 30 4.65 -7.11 -14.46
N GLN A 31 5.01 -8.38 -14.61
CA GLN A 31 4.78 -9.15 -15.83
C GLN A 31 3.29 -9.20 -16.19
N LEU A 32 2.42 -9.42 -15.20
CA LEU A 32 0.97 -9.42 -15.41
C LEU A 32 0.46 -8.06 -15.91
N TYR A 33 0.99 -6.97 -15.36
CA TYR A 33 0.66 -5.62 -15.81
C TYR A 33 1.15 -5.36 -17.24
N GLU A 34 2.39 -5.72 -17.56
CA GLU A 34 2.97 -5.56 -18.91
C GLU A 34 2.21 -6.37 -19.97
N LEU A 35 1.83 -7.62 -19.67
CA LEU A 35 1.03 -8.46 -20.55
C LEU A 35 -0.35 -7.84 -20.83
N ARG A 36 -1.00 -7.31 -19.79
CA ARG A 36 -2.33 -6.68 -19.94
C ARG A 36 -2.25 -5.34 -20.65
N LEU A 37 -1.23 -4.54 -20.38
CA LEU A 37 -1.03 -3.26 -21.02
C LEU A 37 -0.73 -3.45 -22.50
N SER A 38 0.20 -4.35 -22.85
CA SER A 38 0.52 -4.65 -24.25
C SER A 38 -0.68 -5.22 -25.00
N SER A 39 -1.41 -6.17 -24.41
CA SER A 39 -2.66 -6.69 -24.99
C SER A 39 -3.69 -5.59 -25.23
N LYS A 40 -3.83 -4.60 -24.33
CA LYS A 40 -4.76 -3.49 -24.51
C LYS A 40 -4.29 -2.52 -25.60
N LEU A 41 -3.03 -2.07 -25.54
CA LEU A 41 -2.47 -1.14 -26.50
C LEU A 41 -2.48 -1.71 -27.93
N ASN A 42 -2.25 -3.01 -28.10
CA ASN A 42 -2.32 -3.66 -29.41
C ASN A 42 -3.75 -3.72 -29.99
N ASN A 43 -4.77 -3.59 -29.14
CA ASN A 43 -6.18 -3.64 -29.53
C ASN A 43 -6.83 -2.25 -29.65
N ILE A 44 -6.11 -1.15 -29.38
CA ILE A 44 -6.69 0.18 -29.54
C ILE A 44 -6.62 0.60 -31.00
N CYS A 45 -7.73 1.14 -31.51
CA CYS A 45 -7.74 1.91 -32.75
C CYS A 45 -7.55 3.38 -32.37
N ILE A 46 -6.33 3.90 -32.55
CA ILE A 46 -6.02 5.29 -32.22
C ILE A 46 -6.82 6.18 -33.18
N SER A 47 -7.69 7.01 -32.62
CA SER A 47 -8.44 8.03 -33.38
C SER A 47 -7.47 9.01 -34.07
N ASP A 48 -7.88 9.57 -35.20
CA ASP A 48 -7.10 10.60 -35.91
C ASP A 48 -6.95 11.87 -35.05
N GLU A 49 -7.82 12.06 -34.05
CA GLU A 49 -7.74 13.16 -33.10
C GLU A 49 -6.81 12.84 -31.93
N VAL A 50 -5.75 13.66 -31.80
CA VAL A 50 -4.66 13.45 -30.83
C VAL A 50 -5.16 13.35 -29.39
N GLU A 51 -6.12 14.20 -28.99
CA GLU A 51 -6.64 14.19 -27.61
C GLU A 51 -7.45 12.91 -27.33
N GLU A 52 -8.24 12.45 -28.30
CA GLU A 52 -8.98 11.19 -28.18
C GLU A 52 -8.03 9.99 -28.08
N GLY A 53 -7.01 9.94 -28.94
CA GLY A 53 -5.94 8.93 -28.87
C GLY A 53 -5.25 8.92 -27.51
N TRP A 54 -5.00 10.11 -26.93
CA TRP A 54 -4.40 10.21 -25.62
C TRP A 54 -5.30 9.72 -24.48
N GLN A 55 -6.60 9.98 -24.57
CA GLN A 55 -7.57 9.44 -23.60
C GLN A 55 -7.72 7.93 -23.69
N GLN A 56 -7.68 7.35 -24.90
CA GLN A 56 -7.70 5.90 -25.07
C GLN A 56 -6.47 5.24 -24.43
N ILE A 57 -5.28 5.83 -24.60
CA ILE A 57 -4.04 5.34 -23.98
C ILE A 57 -4.14 5.42 -22.44
N LYS A 58 -4.59 6.55 -21.89
CA LYS A 58 -4.82 6.69 -20.44
C LYS A 58 -5.80 5.64 -19.90
N THR A 59 -6.88 5.38 -20.64
CA THR A 59 -7.87 4.36 -20.28
C THR A 59 -7.23 2.97 -20.25
N CYS A 60 -6.42 2.62 -21.25
CA CYS A 60 -5.72 1.34 -21.28
C CYS A 60 -4.76 1.17 -20.09
N ILE A 61 -3.99 2.20 -19.75
CA ILE A 61 -3.08 2.21 -18.61
C ILE A 61 -3.85 2.01 -17.30
N THR A 62 -4.90 2.79 -17.09
CA THR A 62 -5.69 2.75 -15.85
C THR A 62 -6.43 1.41 -15.67
N GLU A 63 -6.98 0.84 -16.73
CA GLU A 63 -7.64 -0.47 -16.67
C GLU A 63 -6.65 -1.62 -16.46
N ALA A 64 -5.47 -1.57 -17.11
CA ALA A 64 -4.41 -2.55 -16.89
C ALA A 64 -3.91 -2.49 -15.44
N ALA A 65 -3.74 -1.28 -14.89
CA ALA A 65 -3.33 -1.07 -13.51
C ALA A 65 -4.39 -1.55 -12.52
N ALA A 66 -5.67 -1.23 -12.73
CA ALA A 66 -6.77 -1.66 -11.88
C ALA A 66 -6.85 -3.19 -11.78
N LYS A 67 -6.70 -3.90 -12.90
CA LYS A 67 -6.77 -5.38 -12.91
C LYS A 67 -5.53 -6.05 -12.31
N SER A 68 -4.37 -5.42 -12.37
CA SER A 68 -3.09 -6.07 -12.03
C SER A 68 -2.59 -5.72 -10.64
N VAL A 69 -2.69 -4.45 -10.29
CA VAL A 69 -2.15 -3.89 -9.05
C VAL A 69 -3.29 -3.62 -8.06
N GLY A 70 -4.52 -3.48 -8.56
CA GLY A 70 -5.68 -3.09 -7.76
C GLY A 70 -5.62 -1.62 -7.35
N ASP A 71 -6.79 -1.11 -6.96
CA ASP A 71 -6.98 0.23 -6.44
C ASP A 71 -7.62 0.21 -5.05
N ARG A 72 -7.46 1.32 -4.33
CA ARG A 72 -8.14 1.56 -3.06
C ARG A 72 -8.70 2.96 -3.01
N THR A 73 -9.84 3.11 -2.37
CA THR A 73 -10.45 4.39 -2.07
C THR A 73 -9.84 4.95 -0.80
N ILE A 74 -9.27 6.15 -0.87
CA ILE A 74 -8.68 6.84 0.29
C ILE A 74 -9.41 8.15 0.54
N ASN A 75 -9.71 8.43 1.81
CA ASN A 75 -10.20 9.73 2.22
C ASN A 75 -9.00 10.66 2.44
N ILE A 76 -8.86 11.70 1.60
CA ILE A 76 -7.75 12.64 1.69
C ILE A 76 -7.85 13.60 2.88
N ASN A 77 -9.05 13.72 3.46
CA ASN A 77 -9.31 14.54 4.64
C ASN A 77 -9.09 13.75 5.94
N THR A 78 -8.91 12.43 5.87
CA THR A 78 -8.53 11.62 7.03
C THR A 78 -7.11 11.92 7.45
N ASN A 79 -6.88 11.92 8.77
CA ASN A 79 -5.61 12.26 9.39
C ASN A 79 -4.44 11.49 8.74
N LYS A 80 -3.46 12.22 8.18
CA LYS A 80 -2.29 11.66 7.46
C LYS A 80 -1.40 10.77 8.33
N ASN A 81 -1.64 10.75 9.63
CA ASN A 81 -0.86 10.02 10.62
C ASN A 81 -1.26 8.55 10.77
N ILE A 82 -2.33 8.09 10.09
CA ILE A 82 -2.69 6.66 10.08
C ILE A 82 -1.71 5.92 9.15
N LYS A 83 -0.62 5.43 9.72
CA LYS A 83 0.31 4.52 9.04
C LYS A 83 -0.44 3.23 8.70
N SER A 84 -0.51 2.86 7.43
CA SER A 84 -1.03 1.55 7.04
C SER A 84 -0.10 0.44 7.54
N TRP A 85 -0.65 -0.75 7.81
CA TRP A 85 0.12 -1.94 8.22
C TRP A 85 1.20 -2.32 7.19
N ASN A 86 1.04 -1.92 5.93
CA ASN A 86 2.00 -2.15 4.85
C ASN A 86 3.06 -1.04 4.72
N CYS A 87 3.30 -0.25 5.76
CA CYS A 87 4.34 0.76 5.74
C CYS A 87 5.73 0.12 5.70
N LYS A 88 6.69 0.81 5.08
CA LYS A 88 8.07 0.34 4.86
C LYS A 88 8.72 -0.18 6.16
N GLU A 89 8.51 0.53 7.26
CA GLU A 89 9.03 0.18 8.59
C GLU A 89 8.55 -1.19 9.09
N VAL A 90 7.25 -1.50 8.92
CA VAL A 90 6.68 -2.80 9.33
C VAL A 90 7.14 -3.92 8.42
N VAL A 91 7.23 -3.67 7.11
CA VAL A 91 7.72 -4.64 6.13
C VAL A 91 9.18 -5.02 6.44
N GLU A 92 10.04 -4.03 6.71
CA GLU A 92 11.43 -4.27 7.08
C GLU A 92 11.56 -5.07 8.40
N LEU A 93 10.72 -4.78 9.40
CA LEU A 93 10.67 -5.55 10.65
C LEU A 93 10.19 -6.98 10.44
N ALA A 94 9.20 -7.21 9.57
CA ALA A 94 8.72 -8.55 9.23
C ALA A 94 9.81 -9.37 8.51
N ASP A 95 10.55 -8.75 7.59
CA ASP A 95 11.68 -9.38 6.91
C ASP A 95 12.83 -9.72 7.88
N MET A 96 13.15 -8.82 8.81
CA MET A 96 14.14 -9.08 9.85
C MET A 96 13.73 -10.23 10.79
N LYS A 97 12.44 -10.27 11.18
CA LYS A 97 11.87 -11.40 11.93
C LYS A 97 12.00 -12.71 11.16
N ARG A 98 11.69 -12.72 9.85
CA ARG A 98 11.82 -13.90 8.99
C ARG A 98 13.28 -14.36 8.88
N LYS A 99 14.21 -13.44 8.60
CA LYS A 99 15.65 -13.75 8.48
C LYS A 99 16.22 -14.32 9.77
N SER A 100 15.90 -13.73 10.92
CA SER A 100 16.36 -14.21 12.22
C SER A 100 15.74 -15.55 12.61
N TYR A 101 14.49 -15.81 12.24
CA TYR A 101 13.87 -17.13 12.43
C TYR A 101 14.57 -18.22 11.62
N LEU A 102 14.90 -17.96 10.35
CA LEU A 102 15.65 -18.90 9.52
C LEU A 102 17.04 -19.20 10.08
N LEU A 103 17.75 -18.18 10.59
CA LEU A 103 19.05 -18.35 11.25
C LEU A 103 18.97 -19.16 12.55
N TYR A 104 17.92 -18.95 13.33
CA TYR A 104 17.63 -19.76 14.51
C TYR A 104 17.33 -21.23 14.14
N LEU A 105 16.55 -21.48 13.08
CA LEU A 105 16.30 -22.84 12.61
C LEU A 105 17.56 -23.53 12.09
N SER A 106 18.44 -22.79 11.42
CA SER A 106 19.68 -23.34 10.86
C SER A 106 20.79 -23.55 11.88
N SER A 107 20.70 -22.96 13.07
CA SER A 107 21.74 -23.07 14.10
C SER A 107 21.14 -23.09 15.50
N SER A 108 21.44 -24.13 16.27
CA SER A 108 20.95 -24.31 17.65
C SER A 108 21.71 -23.45 18.67
N ILE A 109 22.01 -22.21 18.31
CA ILE A 109 22.75 -21.26 19.15
C ILE A 109 21.75 -20.35 19.85
N GLU A 110 21.83 -20.27 21.19
CA GLU A 110 20.91 -19.48 22.00
C GLU A 110 20.89 -18.00 21.60
N THR A 111 22.00 -17.44 21.14
CA THR A 111 22.08 -16.06 20.65
C THR A 111 21.16 -15.79 19.45
N ASN A 112 20.99 -16.78 18.56
CA ASN A 112 20.10 -16.66 17.41
C ASN A 112 18.64 -16.75 17.82
N ARG A 113 18.33 -17.56 18.84
CA ARG A 113 17.00 -17.59 19.47
C ARG A 113 16.64 -16.25 20.08
N THR A 114 17.54 -15.65 20.87
CA THR A 114 17.35 -14.33 21.49
C THR A 114 17.13 -13.25 20.43
N ARG A 115 17.96 -13.22 19.38
CA ARG A 115 17.82 -12.28 18.26
C ARG A 115 16.48 -12.42 17.53
N TYR A 116 16.00 -13.65 17.32
CA TYR A 116 14.67 -13.88 16.75
C TYR A 116 13.55 -13.34 17.66
N VAL A 117 13.60 -13.63 18.96
CA VAL A 117 12.59 -13.16 19.93
C VAL A 117 12.52 -11.63 19.96
N GLU A 118 13.66 -10.95 19.97
CA GLU A 118 13.72 -9.48 19.92
C GLU A 118 13.06 -8.92 18.65
N ASN A 119 13.43 -9.45 17.48
CA ASN A 119 12.86 -8.99 16.20
C ASN A 119 11.36 -9.29 16.10
N ARG A 120 10.92 -10.45 16.60
CA ARG A 120 9.49 -10.80 16.69
C ARG A 120 8.74 -9.80 17.56
N ASN A 121 9.28 -9.44 18.72
CA ASN A 121 8.63 -8.52 19.64
C ASN A 121 8.57 -7.11 19.05
N LYS A 122 9.63 -6.63 18.38
CA LYS A 122 9.64 -5.35 17.66
C LYS A 122 8.59 -5.31 16.54
N ALA A 123 8.51 -6.35 15.71
CA ALA A 123 7.51 -6.43 14.64
C ALA A 123 6.08 -6.43 15.21
N ASN A 124 5.82 -7.23 16.25
CA ASN A 124 4.50 -7.29 16.88
C ASN A 124 4.12 -5.96 17.55
N ALA A 125 5.06 -5.27 18.19
CA ALA A 125 4.83 -3.96 18.80
C ALA A 125 4.46 -2.90 17.76
N ALA A 126 5.15 -2.89 16.61
CA ALA A 126 4.85 -1.98 15.51
C ALA A 126 3.45 -2.23 14.92
N ILE A 127 3.06 -3.48 14.71
CA ILE A 127 1.70 -3.84 14.24
C ILE A 127 0.64 -3.38 15.23
N ARG A 128 0.82 -3.66 16.54
CA ARG A 128 -0.12 -3.23 17.59
C ARG A 128 -0.20 -1.72 17.74
N ALA A 129 0.87 -0.98 17.44
CA ALA A 129 0.84 0.48 17.45
C ALA A 129 -0.02 1.03 16.29
N ILE A 130 0.02 0.38 15.13
CA ILE A 130 -0.82 0.72 13.99
C ILE A 130 -2.29 0.38 14.25
N GLU A 131 -2.57 -0.79 14.82
CA GLU A 131 -3.94 -1.22 15.16
C GLU A 131 -4.61 -0.24 16.14
N ARG A 132 -3.91 0.16 17.21
CA ARG A 132 -4.41 1.16 18.18
C ARG A 132 -4.69 2.51 17.52
N ASN A 133 -3.78 2.99 16.68
CA ASN A 133 -3.97 4.25 15.97
C ASN A 133 -5.09 4.22 14.93
N THR A 134 -5.59 3.04 14.54
CA THR A 134 -6.66 2.88 13.56
C THR A 134 -8.03 2.67 14.22
N GLY A 135 -8.08 2.16 15.46
CA GLY A 135 -9.32 1.87 16.19
C GLY A 135 -9.91 3.07 16.96
N ASP A 136 -9.13 4.13 17.18
CA ASP A 136 -9.54 5.34 17.92
C ASP A 136 -10.03 6.49 17.00
N SER A 137 -10.53 6.19 15.78
CA SER A 137 -10.99 7.20 14.80
C SER A 137 -12.39 6.93 14.25
#